data_AF-A0A812LP78-F1
#
_entry.id   AF-A0A812LP78-F1
#
_cell.length_a   1.000
_cell.length_b   1.000
_cell.length_c   1.000
_cell.angle_alpha   90.00
_cell.angle_beta   90.00
_cell.angle_gamma   90.00
#
_symmetry.space_group_name_H-M   'P 1'
#
loop_
_entity.id
_entity.type
_entity.pdbx_description
1 polymer ?
#
loop_
_entity_poly.entity_id
_entity_poly.type
_entity_poly.pdbx_seq_one_letter_code
_entity_poly.pdbx_strand_id
1 'polypeptide(L)'
;ATAKHVANIAKAFADDIGAARLEEFWERFRSEEPNHEVFGHDFISFKDLEFTRSPAWLTTTGPNNELPWTTIAPFLERVPHVLDDKGSFFKLDLLHIYHLGIGRDFAASSLVAILDFVYEGTVPERLVKMNADLKEYLASSRKQVHFKLLTRDILGFDSDKVFPAGHWNKAFDTPVLIEFVGWVLRRNNVILNSQRVLQIMASACDAMSRFMQNLLRSGLWLKQAVAADCGEDGLYFLACYAKLARVSFDAQKCRYNM
;
A
#
# COMPACT_ATOMS: atom_id res chain seq x y z
N ALA A 1 18.37 -9.15 39.56
CA ALA A 1 17.87 -10.27 38.74
C ALA A 1 16.34 -10.30 38.59
N THR A 2 15.58 -9.44 39.28
CA THR A 2 14.12 -9.55 39.44
C THR A 2 13.27 -8.73 38.45
N ALA A 3 13.77 -7.61 37.91
CA ALA A 3 13.00 -6.77 36.97
C ALA A 3 12.88 -7.36 35.55
N LYS A 4 13.90 -8.09 35.07
CA LYS A 4 13.89 -8.76 33.76
C LYS A 4 12.93 -9.96 33.72
N HIS A 5 12.70 -10.62 34.85
CA HIS A 5 11.82 -11.78 34.92
C HIS A 5 10.34 -11.38 34.92
N VAL A 6 9.99 -10.30 35.63
CA VAL A 6 8.63 -9.74 35.65
C VAL A 6 8.25 -9.11 34.30
N ALA A 7 9.18 -8.45 33.60
CA ALA A 7 8.94 -7.91 32.26
C ALA A 7 8.73 -9.00 31.20
N ASN A 8 9.42 -10.14 31.31
CA ASN A 8 9.25 -11.26 30.40
C ASN A 8 7.93 -12.01 30.65
N ILE A 9 7.48 -12.10 31.90
CA ILE A 9 6.17 -12.67 32.25
C ILE A 9 5.04 -11.74 31.79
N ALA A 10 5.14 -10.42 32.02
CA ALA A 10 4.14 -9.46 31.57
C ALA A 10 4.02 -9.38 30.02
N LYS A 11 5.13 -9.55 29.30
CA LYS A 11 5.14 -9.60 27.83
C LYS A 11 4.56 -10.92 27.30
N ALA A 12 4.88 -12.05 27.92
CA ALA A 12 4.26 -13.33 27.61
C ALA A 12 2.75 -13.32 27.91
N PHE A 13 2.30 -12.69 29.01
CA PHE A 13 0.89 -12.53 29.34
C PHE A 13 0.16 -11.55 28.39
N ALA A 14 0.81 -10.49 27.91
CA ALA A 14 0.19 -9.52 27.01
C ALA A 14 0.02 -10.05 25.58
N ASP A 15 1.00 -10.81 25.07
CA ASP A 15 0.94 -11.44 23.74
C ASP A 15 -0.11 -12.58 23.71
N ASP A 16 -0.28 -13.30 24.82
CA ASP A 16 -1.21 -14.44 24.94
C ASP A 16 -2.66 -13.98 25.23
N ILE A 17 -2.87 -12.94 26.07
CA ILE A 17 -4.19 -12.35 26.31
C ILE A 17 -4.70 -11.62 25.06
N GLY A 18 -3.81 -10.97 24.29
CA GLY A 18 -4.18 -10.29 23.05
C GLY A 18 -4.65 -11.28 21.98
N ALA A 19 -3.93 -12.39 21.80
CA ALA A 19 -4.32 -13.45 20.88
C ALA A 19 -5.60 -14.17 21.33
N ALA A 20 -5.71 -14.54 22.60
CA ALA A 20 -6.89 -15.22 23.14
C ALA A 20 -8.16 -14.35 23.10
N ARG A 21 -8.05 -13.02 23.33
CA ARG A 21 -9.18 -12.09 23.18
C ARG A 21 -9.58 -11.88 21.72
N LEU A 22 -8.61 -11.89 20.81
CA LEU A 22 -8.90 -11.80 19.39
C LEU A 22 -9.60 -13.08 18.91
N GLU A 23 -9.15 -14.24 19.38
CA GLU A 23 -9.76 -15.54 19.09
C GLU A 23 -11.17 -15.63 19.68
N GLU A 24 -11.37 -15.25 20.94
CA GLU A 24 -12.70 -15.15 21.56
C GLU A 24 -13.62 -14.19 20.79
N PHE A 25 -13.10 -13.03 20.36
CA PHE A 25 -13.85 -12.09 19.53
C PHE A 25 -14.28 -12.73 18.21
N TRP A 26 -13.37 -13.38 17.49
CA TRP A 26 -13.68 -14.02 16.21
C TRP A 26 -14.63 -15.21 16.35
N GLU A 27 -14.55 -15.97 17.45
CA GLU A 27 -15.50 -17.05 17.75
C GLU A 27 -16.91 -16.50 18.05
N ARG A 28 -17.00 -15.45 18.85
CA ARG A 28 -18.29 -14.79 19.15
C ARG A 28 -18.89 -14.15 17.90
N PHE A 29 -18.07 -13.45 17.12
CA PHE A 29 -18.50 -12.83 15.86
C PHE A 29 -18.97 -13.89 14.85
N ARG A 30 -18.31 -15.05 14.77
CA ARG A 30 -18.75 -16.18 13.93
C ARG A 30 -20.04 -16.83 14.43
N SER A 31 -20.26 -16.86 15.74
CA SER A 31 -21.50 -17.38 16.32
C SER A 31 -22.68 -16.45 16.09
N GLU A 32 -22.45 -15.13 16.11
CA GLU A 32 -23.49 -14.11 15.94
C GLU A 32 -23.81 -13.88 14.46
N GLU A 33 -22.79 -13.86 13.61
CA GLU A 33 -22.90 -13.60 12.16
C GLU A 33 -22.28 -14.77 11.35
N PRO A 34 -22.86 -15.98 11.40
CA PRO A 34 -22.26 -17.18 10.79
C PRO A 34 -22.17 -17.13 9.27
N ASN A 35 -22.94 -16.25 8.63
CA ASN A 35 -22.94 -16.03 7.18
C ASN A 35 -22.22 -14.72 6.78
N HIS A 36 -21.50 -14.07 7.70
CA HIS A 36 -20.75 -12.85 7.40
C HIS A 36 -19.70 -13.11 6.31
N GLU A 37 -19.54 -12.17 5.38
CA GLU A 37 -18.61 -12.27 4.24
C GLU A 37 -17.16 -12.59 4.67
N VAL A 38 -16.76 -12.15 5.86
CA VAL A 38 -15.43 -12.40 6.44
C VAL A 38 -15.16 -13.88 6.74
N PHE A 39 -16.19 -14.72 6.86
CA PHE A 39 -16.10 -16.16 7.11
C PHE A 39 -16.43 -17.01 5.87
N GLY A 40 -17.11 -16.42 4.88
CA GLY A 40 -17.51 -17.08 3.63
C GLY A 40 -16.43 -17.07 2.55
N HIS A 41 -15.36 -16.31 2.76
CA HIS A 41 -14.17 -16.37 1.94
C HIS A 41 -13.08 -17.11 2.72
N ASP A 42 -12.60 -18.25 2.18
CA ASP A 42 -11.24 -18.68 2.48
C ASP A 42 -10.39 -17.41 2.36
N PHE A 43 -9.69 -17.00 3.44
CA PHE A 43 -8.74 -15.89 3.40
C PHE A 43 -8.03 -15.96 2.07
N ILE A 44 -8.25 -14.96 1.21
CA ILE A 44 -7.86 -15.02 -0.21
C ILE A 44 -6.46 -15.62 -0.24
N SER A 45 -6.31 -16.87 -0.68
CA SER A 45 -5.00 -17.50 -0.54
C SER A 45 -4.06 -16.69 -1.41
N PHE A 46 -2.76 -16.65 -1.10
CA PHE A 46 -1.83 -15.94 -1.99
C PHE A 46 -1.87 -16.47 -3.45
N LYS A 47 -2.43 -17.67 -3.68
CA LYS A 47 -2.72 -18.20 -5.01
C LYS A 47 -4.02 -17.65 -5.61
N ASP A 48 -5.00 -17.27 -4.78
CA ASP A 48 -6.28 -16.67 -5.18
C ASP A 48 -6.24 -15.13 -5.20
N LEU A 49 -5.19 -14.51 -4.61
CA LEU A 49 -4.74 -13.13 -4.85
C LEU A 49 -4.10 -13.00 -6.24
N GLU A 50 -4.61 -13.78 -7.18
CA GLU A 50 -4.29 -13.71 -8.58
C GLU A 50 -4.72 -12.30 -9.01
N PHE A 51 -3.75 -11.37 -9.06
CA PHE A 51 -3.80 -10.14 -9.85
C PHE A 51 -3.85 -10.51 -11.33
N THR A 52 -4.80 -11.38 -11.67
CA THR A 52 -5.20 -11.77 -13.00
C THR A 52 -6.13 -10.71 -13.54
N ARG A 53 -6.47 -10.86 -14.80
CA ARG A 53 -7.46 -10.01 -15.46
C ARG A 53 -8.89 -10.34 -15.04
N SER A 54 -9.10 -11.30 -14.13
CA SER A 54 -10.42 -11.76 -13.70
C SER A 54 -10.42 -12.14 -12.21
N PRO A 55 -10.05 -11.21 -11.30
CA PRO A 55 -10.00 -11.54 -9.89
C PRO A 55 -11.41 -11.74 -9.33
N ALA A 56 -11.56 -12.64 -8.37
CA ALA A 56 -12.86 -13.05 -7.83
C ALA A 56 -13.66 -11.87 -7.26
N TRP A 57 -13.00 -10.87 -6.66
CA TRP A 57 -13.65 -9.66 -6.13
C TRP A 57 -14.35 -8.82 -7.20
N LEU A 58 -14.08 -9.00 -8.51
CA LEU A 58 -14.89 -8.33 -9.54
C LEU A 58 -16.37 -8.71 -9.44
N THR A 59 -16.67 -9.92 -8.97
CA THR A 59 -18.05 -10.37 -8.73
C THR A 59 -18.74 -9.59 -7.62
N THR A 60 -17.98 -8.93 -6.74
CA THR A 60 -18.49 -8.10 -5.63
C THR A 60 -18.46 -6.60 -5.98
N THR A 61 -18.62 -6.24 -7.25
CA THR A 61 -18.59 -4.83 -7.71
C THR A 61 -19.78 -4.49 -8.61
N GLY A 62 -20.06 -3.19 -8.72
CA GLY A 62 -21.08 -2.65 -9.62
C GLY A 62 -22.50 -3.11 -9.24
N PRO A 63 -23.29 -3.66 -10.18
CA PRO A 63 -24.69 -4.01 -9.94
C PRO A 63 -24.87 -5.21 -8.99
N ASN A 64 -23.78 -5.91 -8.65
CA ASN A 64 -23.81 -7.03 -7.72
C ASN A 64 -23.80 -6.59 -6.25
N ASN A 65 -23.54 -5.31 -5.97
CA ASN A 65 -23.62 -4.76 -4.62
C ASN A 65 -24.94 -4.04 -4.41
N GLU A 66 -25.57 -4.27 -3.25
CA GLU A 66 -26.70 -3.46 -2.83
C GLU A 66 -26.27 -1.98 -2.75
N LEU A 67 -27.15 -1.09 -3.19
CA LEU A 67 -26.88 0.34 -3.11
C LEU A 67 -26.83 0.75 -1.64
N PRO A 68 -25.84 1.54 -1.19
CA PRO A 68 -25.73 1.95 0.21
C PRO A 68 -26.75 3.04 0.59
N TRP A 69 -27.72 3.32 -0.28
CA TRP A 69 -28.80 4.28 -0.06
C TRP A 69 -30.15 3.68 -0.49
N THR A 70 -31.19 4.02 0.26
CA THR A 70 -32.58 3.70 -0.08
C THR A 70 -33.26 4.82 -0.87
N THR A 71 -32.71 6.03 -0.83
CA THR A 71 -33.20 7.22 -1.53
C THR A 71 -32.15 7.69 -2.54
N ILE A 72 -32.55 7.86 -3.81
CA ILE A 72 -31.67 8.34 -4.86
C ILE A 72 -31.34 9.83 -4.63
N ALA A 73 -30.06 10.19 -4.83
CA ALA A 73 -29.65 11.58 -4.77
C ALA A 73 -30.32 12.39 -5.91
N PRO A 74 -31.01 13.52 -5.64
CA PRO A 74 -31.82 14.22 -6.65
C PRO A 74 -31.06 14.65 -7.92
N PHE A 75 -29.75 14.85 -7.83
CA PHE A 75 -28.94 15.24 -8.99
C PHE A 75 -28.74 14.10 -9.99
N LEU A 76 -28.81 12.83 -9.57
CA LEU A 76 -28.69 11.68 -10.48
C LEU A 76 -29.79 11.69 -11.54
N GLU A 77 -30.98 12.22 -11.23
CA GLU A 77 -32.08 12.35 -12.19
C GLU A 77 -31.75 13.26 -13.39
N ARG A 78 -30.72 14.11 -13.25
CA ARG A 78 -30.36 15.13 -14.26
C ARG A 78 -28.99 14.90 -14.89
N VAL A 79 -28.14 14.08 -14.28
CA VAL A 79 -26.78 13.81 -14.76
C VAL A 79 -26.77 12.50 -15.55
N PRO A 80 -26.17 12.45 -16.76
CA PRO A 80 -26.02 11.22 -17.51
C PRO A 80 -25.29 10.13 -16.69
N HIS A 81 -25.92 8.97 -16.54
CA HIS A 81 -25.38 7.81 -15.82
C HIS A 81 -26.04 6.52 -16.33
N VAL A 82 -25.54 5.35 -15.92
CA VAL A 82 -26.14 4.06 -16.24
C VAL A 82 -27.35 3.84 -15.31
N LEU A 83 -28.56 3.83 -15.87
CA LEU A 83 -29.80 3.77 -15.07
C LEU A 83 -29.93 2.47 -14.26
N ASP A 84 -29.43 1.37 -14.82
CA ASP A 84 -29.45 0.04 -14.21
C ASP A 84 -28.31 -0.17 -13.20
N ASP A 85 -27.31 0.72 -13.18
CA ASP A 85 -26.17 0.69 -12.27
C ASP A 85 -25.82 2.10 -11.79
N LYS A 86 -26.73 2.66 -10.99
CA LYS A 86 -26.55 4.01 -10.39
C LYS A 86 -25.35 4.06 -9.45
N GLY A 87 -25.02 2.93 -8.83
CA GLY A 87 -23.86 2.78 -7.96
C GLY A 87 -22.55 3.14 -8.68
N SER A 88 -22.41 2.68 -9.92
CA SER A 88 -21.23 2.95 -10.74
C SER A 88 -20.99 4.43 -11.06
N PHE A 89 -21.97 5.31 -10.88
CA PHE A 89 -21.76 6.75 -11.01
C PHE A 89 -20.77 7.27 -9.95
N PHE A 90 -20.86 6.73 -8.74
CA PHE A 90 -19.98 7.10 -7.63
C PHE A 90 -18.68 6.32 -7.74
N LYS A 91 -17.72 6.93 -8.42
CA LYS A 91 -16.36 6.38 -8.48
C LYS A 91 -15.62 6.71 -7.21
N LEU A 92 -14.80 5.76 -6.77
CA LEU A 92 -13.87 6.00 -5.69
C LEU A 92 -12.86 7.06 -6.10
N ASP A 93 -12.48 7.90 -5.13
CA ASP A 93 -11.42 8.89 -5.35
C ASP A 93 -10.07 8.17 -5.41
N LEU A 94 -9.61 7.98 -6.64
CA LEU A 94 -8.34 7.37 -6.96
C LEU A 94 -7.14 8.09 -6.31
N LEU A 95 -7.18 9.42 -6.22
CA LEU A 95 -6.09 10.18 -5.61
C LEU A 95 -6.02 9.92 -4.10
N HIS A 96 -7.16 9.82 -3.42
CA HIS A 96 -7.17 9.45 -2.00
C HIS A 96 -6.74 8.00 -1.77
N ILE A 97 -7.30 7.05 -2.53
CA ILE A 97 -6.95 5.63 -2.43
C ILE A 97 -5.46 5.41 -2.65
N TYR A 98 -4.89 6.05 -3.66
CA TYR A 98 -3.49 5.87 -3.97
C TYR A 98 -2.58 6.68 -3.03
N HIS A 99 -2.78 8.00 -2.92
CA HIS A 99 -1.85 8.84 -2.18
C HIS A 99 -1.91 8.67 -0.65
N LEU A 100 -3.07 8.34 -0.08
CA LEU A 100 -3.22 8.12 1.37
C LEU A 100 -3.50 6.67 1.74
N GLY A 101 -3.73 5.80 0.76
CA GLY A 101 -3.77 4.35 0.96
C GLY A 101 -2.52 3.69 0.39
N ILE A 102 -2.70 2.83 -0.60
CA ILE A 102 -1.69 1.84 -1.03
C ILE A 102 -0.36 2.46 -1.50
N GLY A 103 -0.38 3.65 -2.08
CA GLY A 103 0.85 4.34 -2.49
C GLY A 103 1.67 4.79 -1.29
N ARG A 104 1.02 5.22 -0.20
CA ARG A 104 1.70 5.60 1.05
C ARG A 104 2.37 4.38 1.68
N ASP A 105 1.61 3.30 1.80
CA ASP A 105 2.07 2.00 2.27
C ASP A 105 3.26 1.50 1.45
N PHE A 106 3.15 1.53 0.12
CA PHE A 106 4.22 1.14 -0.79
C PHE A 106 5.48 2.00 -0.61
N ALA A 107 5.34 3.32 -0.50
CA ALA A 107 6.47 4.22 -0.34
C ALA A 107 7.21 3.97 0.98
N ALA A 108 6.47 3.88 2.10
CA ALA A 108 7.05 3.64 3.42
C ALA A 108 7.75 2.27 3.47
N SER A 109 7.06 1.23 3.01
CA SER A 109 7.56 -0.14 2.93
C SER A 109 8.85 -0.23 2.10
N SER A 110 8.86 0.42 0.92
CA SER A 110 10.00 0.41 0.01
C SER A 110 11.19 1.17 0.58
N LEU A 111 10.97 2.32 1.24
CA LEU A 111 12.04 3.05 1.92
C LEU A 111 12.65 2.20 3.03
N VAL A 112 11.84 1.56 3.86
CA VAL A 112 12.35 0.67 4.92
C VAL A 112 13.10 -0.52 4.34
N ALA A 113 12.61 -1.13 3.26
CA ALA A 113 13.32 -2.22 2.59
C ALA A 113 14.67 -1.73 2.02
N ILE A 114 14.71 -0.56 1.38
CA ILE A 114 15.94 0.05 0.85
C ILE A 114 17.00 0.27 1.94
N LEU A 115 16.62 0.58 3.19
CA LEU A 115 17.58 0.65 4.31
C LEU A 115 18.38 -0.64 4.47
N ASP A 116 17.80 -1.81 4.19
CA ASP A 116 18.49 -3.10 4.34
C ASP A 116 19.45 -3.42 3.19
N PHE A 117 19.23 -2.85 2.00
CA PHE A 117 20.00 -3.21 0.79
C PHE A 117 21.00 -2.15 0.33
N VAL A 118 20.68 -0.86 0.52
CA VAL A 118 21.45 0.24 -0.06
C VAL A 118 22.35 0.93 0.96
N TYR A 119 21.92 0.98 2.23
CA TYR A 119 22.59 1.76 3.25
C TYR A 119 23.25 0.85 4.29
N GLU A 120 24.55 1.03 4.50
CA GLU A 120 25.31 0.32 5.53
C GLU A 120 25.21 1.00 6.91
N GLY A 121 25.28 0.20 7.97
CA GLY A 121 25.29 0.64 9.37
C GLY A 121 24.07 0.18 10.17
N THR A 122 23.82 0.83 11.30
CA THR A 122 22.60 0.70 12.11
C THR A 122 21.45 1.49 11.49
N VAL A 123 20.19 1.17 11.86
CA VAL A 123 19.02 1.88 11.31
C VAL A 123 19.10 3.41 11.46
N PRO A 124 19.51 4.00 12.59
CA PRO A 124 19.70 5.45 12.70
C PRO A 124 20.74 6.00 11.70
N GLU A 125 21.88 5.33 11.54
CA GLU A 125 22.94 5.75 10.60
C GLU A 125 22.46 5.66 9.15
N ARG A 126 21.72 4.61 8.82
CA ARG A 126 21.12 4.42 7.49
C ARG A 126 20.10 5.51 7.18
N LEU A 127 19.27 5.90 8.15
CA LEU A 127 18.32 7.00 8.01
C LEU A 127 19.03 8.35 7.80
N VAL A 128 20.17 8.60 8.46
CA VAL A 128 20.97 9.81 8.20
C VAL A 128 21.43 9.86 6.74
N LYS A 129 21.96 8.76 6.22
CA LYS A 129 22.39 8.64 4.81
C LYS A 129 21.20 8.82 3.84
N MET A 130 20.08 8.15 4.08
CA MET A 130 18.87 8.28 3.27
C MET A 130 18.30 9.70 3.27
N ASN A 131 18.35 10.42 4.41
CA ASN A 131 17.92 11.82 4.46
C ASN A 131 18.85 12.76 3.68
N ALA A 132 20.16 12.47 3.65
CA ALA A 132 21.09 13.21 2.80
C ALA A 132 20.74 13.02 1.32
N ASP A 133 20.46 11.79 0.91
CA ASP A 133 20.00 11.45 -0.44
C ASP A 133 18.64 12.09 -0.78
N LEU A 134 17.68 12.08 0.14
CA LEU A 134 16.39 12.75 -0.04
C LEU A 134 16.59 14.25 -0.25
N LYS A 135 17.46 14.90 0.53
CA LYS A 135 17.78 16.32 0.37
C LYS A 135 18.38 16.61 -1.01
N GLU A 136 19.29 15.77 -1.49
CA GLU A 136 19.87 15.88 -2.83
C GLU A 136 18.81 15.72 -3.92
N TYR A 137 17.96 14.70 -3.79
CA TYR A 137 16.86 14.45 -4.72
C TYR A 137 15.91 15.65 -4.79
N LEU A 138 15.44 16.17 -3.65
CA LEU A 138 14.52 17.31 -3.60
C LEU A 138 15.15 18.58 -4.20
N ALA A 139 16.43 18.81 -3.95
CA ALA A 139 17.15 19.95 -4.53
C ALA A 139 17.25 19.84 -6.07
N SER A 140 17.57 18.65 -6.58
CA SER A 140 17.71 18.41 -8.03
C SER A 140 16.37 18.39 -8.76
N SER A 141 15.33 17.83 -8.16
CA SER A 141 14.00 17.69 -8.76
C SER A 141 13.11 18.92 -8.57
N ARG A 142 13.53 19.88 -7.71
CA ARG A 142 12.75 21.06 -7.29
C ARG A 142 11.40 20.69 -6.67
N LYS A 143 11.33 19.51 -6.05
CA LYS A 143 10.15 19.04 -5.31
C LYS A 143 10.30 19.30 -3.82
N GLN A 144 9.19 19.21 -3.11
CA GLN A 144 9.11 19.45 -1.68
C GLN A 144 8.26 18.37 -1.01
N VAL A 145 8.60 18.08 0.23
CA VAL A 145 7.79 17.25 1.14
C VAL A 145 7.39 18.08 2.36
N HIS A 146 6.30 17.71 3.02
CA HIS A 146 5.73 18.48 4.12
C HIS A 146 6.24 18.07 5.51
N PHE A 147 7.20 17.16 5.57
CA PHE A 147 7.90 16.76 6.79
C PHE A 147 9.39 17.14 6.71
N LYS A 148 10.06 17.22 7.86
CA LYS A 148 11.46 17.68 7.92
C LYS A 148 12.47 16.60 7.54
N LEU A 149 12.30 15.39 8.07
CA LEU A 149 13.20 14.25 7.89
C LEU A 149 12.40 12.95 7.87
N LEU A 150 12.89 11.96 7.12
CA LEU A 150 12.48 10.57 7.27
C LEU A 150 12.98 10.04 8.62
N THR A 151 12.05 9.75 9.51
CA THR A 151 12.30 9.11 10.80
C THR A 151 11.57 7.77 10.84
N ARG A 152 11.86 6.94 11.85
CA ARG A 152 11.07 5.72 12.11
C ARG A 152 9.58 6.02 12.23
N ASP A 153 9.24 7.06 12.98
CA ASP A 153 7.86 7.52 13.15
C ASP A 153 7.22 7.92 11.81
N ILE A 154 7.87 8.76 11.00
CA ILE A 154 7.33 9.15 9.68
C ILE A 154 7.15 7.94 8.76
N LEU A 155 8.01 6.94 8.86
CA LEU A 155 7.89 5.69 8.09
C LEU A 155 6.86 4.70 8.69
N GLY A 156 6.34 4.94 9.90
CA GLY A 156 5.54 3.96 10.63
C GLY A 156 6.32 2.68 10.96
N PHE A 157 7.63 2.79 11.17
CA PHE A 157 8.55 1.66 11.29
C PHE A 157 9.31 1.65 12.62
N ASP A 158 8.73 1.00 13.63
CA ASP A 158 9.36 0.85 14.94
C ASP A 158 10.30 -0.37 15.02
N SER A 159 9.90 -1.48 14.41
CA SER A 159 10.65 -2.73 14.39
C SER A 159 10.28 -3.61 13.20
N ASP A 160 11.04 -4.67 12.93
CA ASP A 160 10.80 -5.59 11.80
C ASP A 160 9.49 -6.38 11.90
N LYS A 161 8.81 -6.30 13.05
CA LYS A 161 7.48 -6.89 13.29
C LYS A 161 6.33 -5.92 13.04
N VAL A 162 6.61 -4.65 12.75
CA VAL A 162 5.61 -3.61 12.54
C VAL A 162 5.64 -3.18 11.08
N PHE A 163 4.46 -3.20 10.46
CA PHE A 163 4.25 -2.81 9.08
C PHE A 163 4.50 -1.30 8.87
N PRO A 164 5.38 -0.90 7.93
CA PRO A 164 5.60 0.51 7.58
C PRO A 164 4.39 1.11 6.84
N ALA A 165 3.46 1.71 7.58
CA ALA A 165 2.24 2.32 7.02
C ALA A 165 2.43 3.75 6.51
N GLY A 166 3.54 4.41 6.86
CA GLY A 166 3.79 5.83 6.57
C GLY A 166 2.86 6.77 7.35
N HIS A 167 3.42 7.63 8.19
CA HIS A 167 2.67 8.55 9.05
C HIS A 167 2.65 10.00 8.54
N TRP A 168 3.05 10.27 7.29
CA TRP A 168 2.90 11.61 6.72
C TRP A 168 1.43 11.91 6.40
N ASN A 169 1.05 13.16 6.65
CA ASN A 169 -0.35 13.61 6.60
C ASN A 169 -0.76 14.25 5.27
N LYS A 170 0.20 14.56 4.39
CA LYS A 170 -0.08 15.24 3.12
C LYS A 170 0.02 14.24 1.98
N ALA A 171 -1.11 14.01 1.32
CA ALA A 171 -1.21 13.14 0.14
C ALA A 171 -0.16 13.48 -0.93
N PHE A 172 0.22 14.76 -1.04
CA PHE A 172 1.23 15.23 -1.98
C PHE A 172 2.64 14.67 -1.73
N ASP A 173 2.96 14.22 -0.51
CA ASP A 173 4.28 13.66 -0.19
C ASP A 173 4.47 12.28 -0.84
N THR A 174 3.41 11.48 -0.92
CA THR A 174 3.45 10.11 -1.47
C THR A 174 4.04 10.02 -2.88
N PRO A 175 3.57 10.77 -3.90
CA PRO A 175 4.16 10.70 -5.24
C PRO A 175 5.62 11.15 -5.25
N VAL A 176 6.00 12.14 -4.43
CA VAL A 176 7.40 12.59 -4.30
C VAL A 176 8.27 11.47 -3.72
N LEU A 177 7.78 10.75 -2.72
CA LEU A 177 8.51 9.64 -2.11
C LEU A 177 8.61 8.40 -2.99
N ILE A 178 7.58 8.09 -3.78
CA ILE A 178 7.65 6.97 -4.75
C ILE A 178 8.67 7.27 -5.84
N GLU A 179 8.74 8.52 -6.31
CA GLU A 179 9.78 8.92 -7.25
C GLU A 179 11.17 8.92 -6.61
N PHE A 180 11.28 9.33 -5.35
CA PHE A 180 12.53 9.24 -4.60
C PHE A 180 13.00 7.79 -4.46
N VAL A 181 12.10 6.84 -4.14
CA VAL A 181 12.40 5.39 -4.15
C VAL A 181 12.99 4.98 -5.50
N GLY A 182 12.32 5.31 -6.61
CA GLY A 182 12.83 5.00 -7.94
C GLY A 182 14.18 5.65 -8.24
N TRP A 183 14.41 6.88 -7.77
CA TRP A 183 15.67 7.59 -7.93
C TRP A 183 16.82 6.92 -7.14
N VAL A 184 16.60 6.53 -5.88
CA VAL A 184 17.60 5.81 -5.07
C VAL A 184 17.96 4.48 -5.72
N LEU A 185 16.97 3.72 -6.20
CA LEU A 185 17.19 2.44 -6.86
C LEU A 185 18.04 2.59 -8.13
N ARG A 186 17.72 3.58 -8.98
CA ARG A 186 18.47 3.85 -10.22
C ARG A 186 19.89 4.35 -9.96
N ARG A 187 20.09 5.17 -8.93
CA ARG A 187 21.42 5.62 -8.51
C ARG A 187 22.29 4.45 -8.05
N ASN A 188 21.68 3.41 -7.48
CA ASN A 188 22.34 2.21 -6.99
C ASN A 188 22.14 1.01 -7.93
N ASN A 189 22.33 1.23 -9.25
CA ASN A 189 22.00 0.26 -10.30
C ASN A 189 22.69 -1.11 -10.15
N VAL A 190 23.92 -1.16 -9.63
CA VAL A 190 24.64 -2.42 -9.38
C VAL A 190 23.88 -3.28 -8.35
N ILE A 191 23.45 -2.67 -7.25
CA ILE A 191 22.68 -3.36 -6.20
C ILE A 191 21.30 -3.72 -6.74
N LEU A 192 20.63 -2.79 -7.42
CA LEU A 192 19.33 -3.03 -8.08
C LEU A 192 19.37 -4.26 -9.00
N ASN A 193 20.41 -4.39 -9.82
CA ASN A 193 20.52 -5.50 -10.77
C ASN A 193 20.83 -6.85 -10.10
N SER A 194 21.36 -6.84 -8.88
CA SER A 194 21.64 -8.08 -8.13
C SER A 194 20.49 -8.55 -7.24
N GLN A 195 19.56 -7.67 -6.87
CA GLN A 195 18.50 -7.95 -5.90
C GLN A 195 17.12 -7.97 -6.53
N ARG A 196 16.49 -9.15 -6.59
CA ARG A 196 15.17 -9.33 -7.21
C ARG A 196 14.09 -8.45 -6.59
N VAL A 197 14.11 -8.29 -5.26
CA VAL A 197 13.13 -7.46 -4.54
C VAL A 197 13.21 -5.99 -4.98
N LEU A 198 14.43 -5.46 -5.20
CA LEU A 198 14.63 -4.09 -5.66
C LEU A 198 14.17 -3.90 -7.11
N GLN A 199 14.35 -4.91 -7.97
CA GLN A 199 13.84 -4.88 -9.36
C GLN A 199 12.31 -4.80 -9.39
N ILE A 200 11.64 -5.52 -8.49
CA ILE A 200 10.17 -5.50 -8.37
C ILE A 200 9.73 -4.11 -7.89
N MET A 201 10.40 -3.52 -6.88
CA MET A 201 10.11 -2.15 -6.44
C MET A 201 10.28 -1.13 -7.56
N ALA A 202 11.39 -1.18 -8.31
CA ALA A 202 11.62 -0.28 -9.44
C ALA A 202 10.53 -0.41 -10.51
N SER A 203 10.13 -1.66 -10.81
CA SER A 203 9.05 -1.94 -11.75
C SER A 203 7.70 -1.36 -11.30
N ALA A 204 7.40 -1.43 -10.00
CA ALA A 204 6.22 -0.82 -9.40
C ALA A 204 6.26 0.72 -9.51
N CYS A 205 7.40 1.35 -9.17
CA CYS A 205 7.59 2.79 -9.32
C CYS A 205 7.36 3.26 -10.76
N ASP A 206 7.92 2.55 -11.74
CA ASP A 206 7.82 2.93 -13.15
C ASP A 206 6.39 2.79 -13.68
N ALA A 207 5.71 1.68 -13.36
CA ALA A 207 4.31 1.47 -13.75
C ALA A 207 3.39 2.55 -13.16
N MET A 208 3.54 2.84 -11.88
CA MET A 208 2.72 3.85 -11.22
C MET A 208 3.03 5.28 -11.71
N SER A 209 4.28 5.55 -12.09
CA SER A 209 4.66 6.80 -12.73
C SER A 209 3.98 6.95 -14.11
N ARG A 210 3.99 5.91 -14.94
CA ARG A 210 3.29 5.92 -16.24
C ARG A 210 1.79 6.11 -16.08
N PHE A 211 1.17 5.36 -15.18
CA PHE A 211 -0.24 5.51 -14.84
C PHE A 211 -0.60 6.95 -14.47
N MET A 212 0.10 7.54 -13.48
CA MET A 212 -0.24 8.87 -12.98
C MET A 212 0.04 9.95 -14.03
N GLN A 213 1.11 9.80 -14.83
CA GLN A 213 1.38 10.71 -15.94
C GLN A 213 0.31 10.64 -17.02
N ASN A 214 -0.11 9.45 -17.42
CA ASN A 214 -1.16 9.25 -18.42
C ASN A 214 -2.50 9.81 -17.93
N LEU A 215 -2.86 9.53 -16.68
CA LEU A 215 -4.07 10.04 -16.05
C LEU A 215 -4.08 11.57 -16.00
N LEU A 216 -3.03 12.19 -15.46
CA LEU A 216 -2.97 13.64 -15.20
C LEU A 216 -2.71 14.48 -16.45
N ARG A 217 -2.14 13.90 -17.51
CA ARG A 217 -1.96 14.58 -18.81
C ARG A 217 -3.15 14.43 -19.74
N SER A 218 -4.08 13.54 -19.41
CA SER A 218 -5.29 13.35 -20.21
C SER A 218 -6.27 14.51 -20.05
N GLY A 219 -7.15 14.67 -21.04
CA GLY A 219 -8.27 15.58 -20.92
C GLY A 219 -9.29 15.10 -19.88
N LEU A 220 -10.36 15.89 -19.70
CA LEU A 220 -11.46 15.57 -18.79
C LEU A 220 -12.02 14.14 -19.00
N TRP A 221 -12.00 13.67 -20.25
CA TRP A 221 -12.40 12.31 -20.63
C TRP A 221 -11.19 11.54 -21.12
N LEU A 222 -10.93 10.38 -20.51
CA LEU A 222 -9.90 9.46 -20.97
C LEU A 222 -10.32 8.85 -22.31
N LYS A 223 -9.40 8.88 -23.28
CA LYS A 223 -9.55 8.07 -24.49
C LYS A 223 -9.47 6.60 -24.10
N GLN A 224 -10.24 5.75 -24.79
CA GLN A 224 -10.31 4.31 -24.50
C GLN A 224 -8.92 3.64 -24.42
N ALA A 225 -8.03 3.96 -25.36
CA ALA A 225 -6.66 3.44 -25.36
C ALA A 225 -5.88 3.83 -24.10
N VAL A 226 -5.95 5.12 -23.70
CA VAL A 226 -5.24 5.61 -22.51
C VAL A 226 -5.84 5.01 -21.23
N ALA A 227 -7.17 4.83 -21.18
CA ALA A 227 -7.83 4.15 -20.08
C ALA A 227 -7.37 2.69 -19.94
N ALA A 228 -7.21 1.98 -21.07
CA ALA A 228 -6.67 0.62 -21.08
C ALA A 228 -5.22 0.58 -20.59
N ASP A 229 -4.37 1.50 -21.08
CA ASP A 229 -2.97 1.60 -20.63
C ASP A 229 -2.86 1.88 -19.13
N CYS A 230 -3.66 2.81 -18.60
CA CYS A 230 -3.76 3.05 -17.16
C CYS A 230 -4.25 1.79 -16.42
N GLY A 231 -5.24 1.07 -16.94
CA GLY A 231 -5.69 -0.19 -16.34
C GLY A 231 -4.55 -1.20 -16.20
N GLU A 232 -3.76 -1.40 -17.26
CA GLU A 232 -2.63 -2.33 -17.25
C GLU A 232 -1.51 -1.88 -16.31
N ASP A 233 -1.12 -0.59 -16.32
CA ASP A 233 -0.10 -0.07 -15.40
C ASP A 233 -0.52 -0.18 -13.93
N GLY A 234 -1.80 0.09 -13.63
CA GLY A 234 -2.35 -0.04 -12.27
C GLY A 234 -2.38 -1.49 -11.78
N LEU A 235 -2.84 -2.42 -12.62
CA LEU A 235 -2.80 -3.86 -12.30
C LEU A 235 -1.37 -4.36 -12.13
N TYR A 236 -0.44 -3.90 -12.97
CA TYR A 236 0.96 -4.27 -12.87
C TYR A 236 1.62 -3.76 -11.58
N PHE A 237 1.30 -2.53 -11.15
CA PHE A 237 1.72 -2.02 -9.84
C PHE A 237 1.22 -2.92 -8.70
N LEU A 238 -0.06 -3.28 -8.69
CA LEU A 238 -0.64 -4.13 -7.67
C LEU A 238 -0.01 -5.52 -7.65
N ALA A 239 0.22 -6.12 -8.83
CA ALA A 239 0.92 -7.40 -8.94
C ALA A 239 2.37 -7.33 -8.41
N CYS A 240 3.05 -6.18 -8.57
CA CYS A 240 4.38 -5.97 -7.99
C CYS A 240 4.30 -5.82 -6.47
N TYR A 241 3.35 -5.04 -5.96
CA TYR A 241 3.10 -4.89 -4.52
C TYR A 241 2.86 -6.26 -3.86
N ALA A 242 2.05 -7.11 -4.48
CA ALA A 242 1.76 -8.44 -4.01
C ALA A 242 2.98 -9.37 -3.95
N LYS A 243 3.83 -9.31 -4.98
CA LYS A 243 5.10 -10.03 -4.99
C LYS A 243 6.02 -9.55 -3.87
N LEU A 244 6.02 -8.26 -3.55
CA LEU A 244 6.81 -7.70 -2.44
C LEU A 244 6.28 -8.16 -1.08
N ALA A 245 4.96 -8.17 -0.89
CA ALA A 245 4.31 -8.78 0.27
C ALA A 245 4.69 -10.25 0.43
N ARG A 246 4.65 -11.04 -0.66
CA ARG A 246 5.06 -12.43 -0.62
C ARG A 246 6.53 -12.62 -0.24
N VAL A 247 7.44 -11.88 -0.87
CA VAL A 247 8.88 -11.94 -0.55
C VAL A 247 9.14 -11.56 0.91
N SER A 248 8.39 -10.59 1.45
CA SER A 248 8.52 -10.15 2.84
C SER A 248 8.01 -11.20 3.82
N PHE A 249 6.87 -11.81 3.51
CA PHE A 249 6.31 -12.92 4.27
C PHE A 249 7.26 -14.11 4.32
N ASP A 250 7.79 -14.53 3.17
CA ASP A 250 8.75 -15.65 3.08
C ASP A 250 10.06 -15.35 3.84
N ALA A 251 10.45 -14.07 3.91
CA ALA A 251 11.59 -13.60 4.71
C ALA A 251 11.27 -13.37 6.21
N GLN A 252 10.05 -13.66 6.66
CA GLN A 252 9.55 -13.40 8.01
C GLN A 252 9.72 -11.93 8.46
N LYS A 253 9.58 -10.99 7.53
CA LYS A 253 9.62 -9.55 7.82
C LYS A 253 8.26 -8.92 7.55
N CYS A 254 7.77 -8.11 8.47
CA CYS A 254 6.53 -7.35 8.29
C CYS A 254 6.83 -6.06 7.51
N ARG A 255 7.21 -6.19 6.23
CA ARG A 255 7.59 -5.04 5.40
C ARG A 255 6.49 -4.56 4.48
N TYR A 256 5.64 -5.45 4.00
CA TYR A 256 4.52 -5.17 3.10
C TYR A 256 3.32 -5.97 3.61
N ASN A 257 2.12 -5.42 3.49
CA ASN A 257 0.89 -6.02 3.99
C ASN A 257 -0.13 -6.18 2.86
N MET A 258 -0.76 -7.35 2.76
CA MET A 258 -1.90 -7.60 1.88
C MET A 258 -3.05 -8.15 2.69
#